data_AF-A0A0B7KEV0-F1
#
_entry.id   AF-A0A0B7KEV0-F1
#
_cell.length_a   1.000
_cell.length_b   1.000
_cell.length_c   1.000
_cell.angle_alpha   90.00
_cell.angle_beta   90.00
_cell.angle_gamma   90.00
#
_symmetry.space_group_name_H-M   'P 1'
#
loop_
_entity.id
_entity.type
_entity.pdbx_description
1 polymer ?
#
loop_
_entity_poly.entity_id
_entity_poly.type
_entity_poly.pdbx_seq_one_letter_code
_entity_poly.pdbx_strand_id
1 'polypeptide(L)'
;MGRKIATRRAYQSNANIDKDIKLSYTFPIPIMIPLGMLKYVNAYFGIFLTGAGINGLLNPIHMGQLFGVKEVSNEMAVFVPAFGGRTLAAGVALWWMILAGNRRAIGIFMTSWAIAGIADTYLLLSYKGEVDSVWIHIMNTCILLVGGVSQLHS
;
A
#
# COMPACT_ATOMS: atom_id res chain seq x y z
N MET A 1 -25.66 -34.78 19.72
CA MET A 1 -24.22 -34.71 20.09
C MET A 1 -23.26 -34.52 18.90
N GLY A 2 -23.69 -34.60 17.62
CA GLY A 2 -22.80 -34.56 16.44
C GLY A 2 -22.35 -33.18 15.91
N ARG A 3 -22.98 -32.06 16.30
CA ARG A 3 -22.62 -30.71 15.78
C ARG A 3 -21.28 -30.16 16.27
N LYS A 4 -20.84 -30.53 17.48
CA LYS A 4 -19.57 -30.01 18.07
C LYS A 4 -18.31 -30.62 17.43
N ILE A 5 -18.42 -31.76 16.75
CA ILE A 5 -17.28 -32.46 16.15
C ILE A 5 -16.97 -31.88 14.75
N ALA A 6 -18.00 -31.49 14.00
CA ALA A 6 -17.84 -30.89 12.67
C ALA A 6 -17.15 -29.51 12.73
N THR A 7 -17.48 -28.68 13.73
CA THR A 7 -16.85 -27.35 13.91
C THR A 7 -15.38 -27.44 14.32
N ARG A 8 -14.96 -28.46 15.09
CA ARG A 8 -13.54 -28.65 15.42
C ARG A 8 -12.68 -29.05 14.22
N ARG A 9 -13.21 -29.85 13.28
CA ARG A 9 -12.47 -30.23 12.06
C ARG A 9 -12.30 -29.05 11.10
N ALA A 10 -13.31 -28.20 10.93
CA ALA A 10 -13.20 -26.98 10.13
C ALA A 10 -12.17 -26.00 10.70
N TYR A 11 -12.11 -25.86 12.02
CA TYR A 11 -11.14 -24.99 12.68
C TYR A 11 -9.69 -25.51 12.54
N GLN A 12 -9.46 -26.81 12.69
CA GLN A 12 -8.13 -27.41 12.53
C GLN A 12 -7.66 -27.44 11.07
N SER A 13 -8.58 -27.52 10.11
CA SER A 13 -8.28 -27.41 8.67
C SER A 13 -7.71 -26.03 8.33
N ASN A 14 -8.29 -24.95 8.87
CA ASN A 14 -7.81 -23.59 8.62
C ASN A 14 -6.47 -23.31 9.32
N ALA A 15 -6.25 -23.88 10.51
CA ALA A 15 -5.01 -23.67 11.26
C ALA A 15 -3.75 -24.30 10.60
N ASN A 16 -3.91 -25.25 9.67
CA ASN A 16 -2.80 -25.77 8.88
C ASN A 16 -2.54 -24.94 7.62
N ILE A 17 -3.56 -24.31 7.03
CA ILE A 17 -3.38 -23.35 5.92
C ILE A 17 -2.59 -22.12 6.41
N ASP A 18 -2.85 -21.65 7.63
CA ASP A 18 -2.12 -20.53 8.26
C ASP A 18 -0.64 -20.81 8.53
N LYS A 19 -0.25 -22.08 8.69
CA LYS A 19 1.15 -22.43 8.94
C LYS A 19 1.98 -22.43 7.65
N ASP A 20 1.36 -22.72 6.52
CA ASP A 20 2.01 -22.70 5.21
C ASP A 20 2.03 -21.28 4.60
N ILE A 21 1.14 -20.37 5.05
CA ILE A 21 1.18 -18.92 4.76
C ILE A 21 2.10 -18.17 5.75
N LYS A 22 2.93 -18.86 6.52
CA LYS A 22 4.13 -18.26 7.15
C LYS A 22 5.33 -18.21 6.21
N LEU A 23 5.08 -18.21 4.90
CA LEU A 23 6.04 -17.76 3.89
C LEU A 23 6.25 -16.25 4.08
N SER A 24 7.13 -15.92 5.03
CA SER A 24 8.09 -14.82 4.95
C SER A 24 7.62 -13.66 4.06
N TYR A 25 6.70 -12.85 4.58
CA TYR A 25 6.50 -11.47 4.11
C TYR A 25 7.73 -10.64 4.51
N THR A 26 8.92 -11.06 4.08
CA THR A 26 10.07 -10.18 3.96
C THR A 26 9.73 -9.23 2.84
N PHE A 27 9.00 -8.17 3.18
CA PHE A 27 8.92 -7.00 2.35
C PHE A 27 10.35 -6.60 1.95
N PRO A 28 10.60 -6.24 0.68
CA PRO A 28 11.90 -5.77 0.30
C PRO A 28 12.29 -4.62 1.23
N ILE A 29 13.48 -4.76 1.81
CA ILE A 29 14.20 -3.80 2.65
C ILE A 29 13.86 -2.37 2.20
N PRO A 30 13.57 -1.42 3.11
CA PRO A 30 13.36 -0.03 2.73
C PRO A 30 14.51 0.40 1.82
N ILE A 31 14.22 0.56 0.53
CA ILE A 31 15.23 0.94 -0.46
C ILE A 31 15.60 2.36 -0.08
N MET A 32 16.77 2.53 0.55
CA MET A 32 17.35 3.82 0.83
C MET A 32 17.70 4.43 -0.54
N ILE A 33 16.78 5.22 -1.10
CA ILE A 33 16.96 5.84 -2.42
C ILE A 33 18.06 6.91 -2.26
N PRO A 34 19.26 6.73 -2.81
CA PRO A 34 20.31 7.75 -2.77
C PRO A 34 19.78 9.05 -3.40
N LEU A 35 20.18 10.22 -2.92
CA LEU A 35 19.72 11.51 -3.48
C LEU A 35 19.89 11.60 -5.01
N GLY A 36 20.90 10.96 -5.59
CA GLY A 36 21.09 10.88 -7.05
C GLY A 36 19.99 10.12 -7.81
N MET A 37 19.18 9.31 -7.12
CA MET A 37 18.05 8.57 -7.66
C MET A 37 16.71 9.31 -7.54
N LEU A 38 16.69 10.58 -7.07
CA LEU A 38 15.49 11.43 -7.09
C LEU A 38 14.81 11.50 -8.47
N LYS A 39 15.61 11.38 -9.55
CA LYS A 39 15.12 11.30 -10.93
C LYS A 39 14.19 10.11 -11.19
N TYR A 40 14.36 9.02 -10.44
CA TYR A 40 13.58 7.79 -10.56
C TYR A 40 12.43 7.69 -9.56
N VAL A 41 12.35 8.60 -8.59
CA VAL A 41 11.30 8.57 -7.55
C VAL A 41 9.91 8.66 -8.17
N ASN A 42 9.72 9.54 -9.16
CA ASN A 42 8.43 9.71 -9.83
C ASN A 42 8.00 8.41 -10.53
N ALA A 43 8.93 7.77 -11.24
CA ALA A 43 8.68 6.51 -11.93
C ALA A 43 8.40 5.38 -10.93
N TYR A 44 9.16 5.31 -9.83
CA TYR A 44 8.93 4.36 -8.75
C TYR A 44 7.50 4.48 -8.19
N PHE A 45 7.06 5.69 -7.84
CA PHE A 45 5.68 5.90 -7.37
C PHE A 45 4.64 5.64 -8.47
N GLY A 46 4.93 5.95 -9.73
CA GLY A 46 4.05 5.60 -10.85
C GLY A 46 3.82 4.09 -10.94
N ILE A 47 4.89 3.28 -10.89
CA ILE A 47 4.81 1.82 -10.87
C ILE A 47 4.07 1.35 -9.62
N PHE A 48 4.48 1.83 -8.44
CA PHE A 48 3.94 1.41 -7.16
C PHE A 48 2.44 1.66 -7.06
N LEU A 49 1.97 2.87 -7.36
CA LEU A 49 0.56 3.24 -7.28
C LEU A 49 -0.28 2.48 -8.32
N THR A 50 0.24 2.32 -9.54
CA THR A 50 -0.46 1.56 -10.58
C THR A 50 -0.58 0.08 -10.20
N GLY A 51 0.52 -0.54 -9.78
CA GLY A 51 0.55 -1.96 -9.37
C GLY A 51 -0.30 -2.22 -8.13
N ALA A 52 -0.18 -1.38 -7.10
CA ALA A 52 -1.01 -1.44 -5.90
C ALA A 52 -2.50 -1.26 -6.22
N GLY A 53 -2.82 -0.34 -7.12
CA GLY A 53 -4.19 -0.10 -7.56
C GLY A 53 -4.80 -1.29 -8.31
N ILE A 54 -4.07 -1.87 -9.26
CA ILE A 54 -4.48 -3.10 -9.96
C ILE A 54 -4.67 -4.24 -8.96
N ASN A 55 -3.72 -4.45 -8.05
CA ASN A 55 -3.82 -5.51 -7.06
C ASN A 55 -5.01 -5.30 -6.10
N GLY A 56 -5.29 -4.06 -5.68
CA GLY A 56 -6.45 -3.75 -4.85
C GLY A 56 -7.80 -4.00 -5.54
N LEU A 57 -7.86 -3.86 -6.86
CA LEU A 57 -9.06 -4.17 -7.65
C LEU A 57 -9.24 -5.68 -7.86
N LEU A 58 -8.16 -6.40 -8.14
CA LEU A 58 -8.21 -7.82 -8.49
C LEU A 58 -8.16 -8.75 -7.27
N ASN A 59 -7.41 -8.39 -6.23
CA ASN A 59 -7.17 -9.20 -5.03
C ASN A 59 -7.29 -8.34 -3.75
N PRO A 60 -8.51 -7.89 -3.38
CA PRO A 60 -8.72 -6.96 -2.28
C PRO A 60 -8.23 -7.49 -0.92
N ILE A 61 -8.40 -8.78 -0.64
CA ILE A 61 -7.92 -9.39 0.61
C ILE A 61 -6.40 -9.33 0.70
N HIS A 62 -5.71 -9.74 -0.37
CA HIS A 62 -4.25 -9.70 -0.45
C HIS A 62 -3.73 -8.26 -0.32
N MET A 63 -4.40 -7.30 -0.95
CA MET A 63 -3.99 -5.90 -0.83
C MET A 63 -4.15 -5.37 0.60
N GLY A 64 -5.23 -5.72 1.31
CA GLY A 64 -5.39 -5.36 2.72
C GLY A 64 -4.26 -5.90 3.61
N GLN A 65 -3.81 -7.13 3.35
CA GLN A 65 -2.65 -7.72 4.03
C GLN A 65 -1.35 -6.98 3.69
N LEU A 66 -1.18 -6.55 2.44
CA LEU A 66 -0.02 -5.73 2.04
C LEU A 66 -0.03 -4.33 2.68
N PHE A 67 -1.21 -3.77 2.95
CA PHE A 67 -1.39 -2.58 3.77
C PHE A 67 -1.06 -2.81 5.25
N GLY A 68 -0.79 -4.05 5.64
CA GLY A 68 -0.36 -4.46 6.96
C GLY A 68 -1.47 -4.99 7.85
N VAL A 69 -2.71 -5.10 7.37
CA VAL A 69 -3.82 -5.64 8.16
C VAL A 69 -3.65 -7.16 8.30
N LYS A 70 -3.45 -7.66 9.52
CA LYS A 70 -3.18 -9.09 9.78
C LYS A 70 -4.32 -10.00 9.35
N GLU A 71 -5.56 -9.62 9.71
CA GLU A 71 -6.77 -10.36 9.35
C GLU A 71 -7.72 -9.44 8.59
N VAL A 72 -7.82 -9.66 7.26
CA VAL A 72 -8.76 -8.92 6.41
C VAL A 72 -10.04 -9.74 6.30
N SER A 73 -11.11 -9.29 6.96
CA SER A 73 -12.42 -9.92 6.80
C SER A 73 -13.02 -9.61 5.43
N ASN A 74 -13.94 -10.46 4.95
CA ASN A 74 -14.68 -10.21 3.71
C ASN A 74 -15.46 -8.90 3.75
N GLU A 75 -15.93 -8.48 4.93
CA GLU A 75 -16.65 -7.23 5.15
C GLU A 75 -15.72 -6.02 4.99
N MET A 76 -14.49 -6.10 5.53
CA MET A 76 -13.47 -5.06 5.33
C MET A 76 -13.00 -5.01 3.87
N ALA A 77 -12.91 -6.16 3.20
CA ALA A 77 -12.47 -6.26 1.82
C ALA A 77 -13.38 -5.51 0.83
N VAL A 78 -14.64 -5.23 1.18
CA VAL A 78 -15.59 -4.49 0.31
C VAL A 78 -15.10 -3.08 -0.04
N PHE A 79 -14.35 -2.43 0.85
CA PHE A 79 -13.82 -1.08 0.62
C PHE A 79 -12.49 -1.07 -0.14
N VAL A 80 -11.82 -2.22 -0.24
CA VAL A 80 -10.48 -2.31 -0.86
C VAL A 80 -10.51 -2.07 -2.37
N PRO A 81 -11.51 -2.49 -3.16
CA PRO A 81 -11.59 -2.12 -4.58
C PRO A 81 -11.70 -0.62 -4.80
N ALA A 82 -12.47 0.10 -3.97
CA ALA A 82 -12.55 1.57 -4.05
C ALA A 82 -11.18 2.20 -3.75
N PHE A 83 -10.46 1.67 -2.76
CA PHE A 83 -9.08 2.03 -2.47
C PHE A 83 -8.14 1.70 -3.66
N GLY A 84 -8.31 0.55 -4.29
CA GLY A 84 -7.55 0.13 -5.47
C GLY A 84 -7.77 1.09 -6.63
N GLY A 85 -9.02 1.44 -6.91
CA GLY A 85 -9.40 2.39 -7.95
C GLY A 85 -8.77 3.77 -7.76
N ARG A 86 -8.85 4.36 -6.55
CA ARG A 86 -8.21 5.67 -6.27
C ARG A 86 -6.68 5.61 -6.47
N THR A 87 -6.07 4.50 -6.07
CA THR A 87 -4.60 4.32 -6.14
C THR A 87 -4.15 4.12 -7.58
N LEU A 88 -4.92 3.36 -8.37
CA LEU A 88 -4.68 3.19 -9.80
C LEU A 88 -4.81 4.52 -10.55
N ALA A 89 -5.89 5.28 -10.29
CA ALA A 89 -6.11 6.58 -10.91
C ALA A 89 -4.96 7.55 -10.60
N ALA A 90 -4.46 7.54 -9.35
CA ALA A 90 -3.30 8.31 -8.93
C ALA A 90 -2.02 7.90 -9.67
N GLY A 91 -1.76 6.60 -9.81
CA GLY A 91 -0.62 6.09 -10.57
C GLY A 91 -0.67 6.49 -12.06
N VAL A 92 -1.83 6.35 -12.70
CA VAL A 92 -2.04 6.73 -14.10
C VAL A 92 -1.88 8.25 -14.29
N ALA A 93 -2.45 9.06 -13.40
CA ALA A 93 -2.29 10.51 -13.44
C ALA A 93 -0.81 10.91 -13.35
N LEU A 94 -0.06 10.29 -12.42
CA LEU A 94 1.37 10.53 -12.26
C LEU A 94 2.15 10.16 -13.54
N TRP A 95 1.83 9.04 -14.18
CA TRP A 95 2.43 8.67 -15.47
C TRP A 95 2.16 9.69 -16.57
N TRP A 96 0.94 10.22 -16.65
CA TRP A 96 0.63 11.31 -17.57
C TRP A 96 1.43 12.57 -17.32
N MET A 97 1.61 12.97 -16.06
CA MET A 97 2.44 14.14 -15.76
C MET A 97 3.93 13.91 -16.06
N ILE A 98 4.43 12.68 -15.85
CA ILE A 98 5.80 12.28 -16.23
C ILE A 98 5.99 12.36 -17.75
N LEU A 99 5.08 11.76 -18.52
CA LEU A 99 5.17 11.73 -19.99
C LEU A 99 4.98 13.11 -20.61
N ALA A 100 4.17 13.97 -20.00
CA ALA A 100 4.04 15.38 -20.39
C ALA A 100 5.23 16.25 -19.95
N GLY A 101 6.17 15.72 -19.15
CA GLY A 101 7.32 16.48 -18.63
C GLY A 101 6.96 17.60 -17.66
N ASN A 102 5.74 17.64 -17.12
CA ASN A 102 5.28 18.74 -16.26
C ASN A 102 5.70 18.53 -14.80
N ARG A 103 6.96 18.85 -14.50
CA ARG A 103 7.55 18.70 -13.16
C ARG A 103 6.77 19.40 -12.07
N ARG A 104 6.27 20.62 -12.33
CA ARG A 104 5.48 21.37 -11.35
C ARG A 104 4.19 20.64 -10.99
N ALA A 105 3.49 20.09 -11.97
CA ALA A 105 2.29 19.29 -11.73
C ALA A 105 2.61 18.02 -10.93
N ILE A 106 3.72 17.32 -11.25
CA ILE A 106 4.20 16.18 -10.46
C ILE A 106 4.45 16.59 -9.01
N GLY A 107 5.12 17.72 -8.79
CA GLY A 107 5.42 18.23 -7.45
C GLY A 107 4.17 18.53 -6.62
N ILE A 108 3.19 19.22 -7.23
CA ILE A 108 1.89 19.51 -6.59
C ILE A 108 1.17 18.19 -6.28
N PHE A 109 1.15 17.27 -7.23
CA PHE A 109 0.48 15.98 -7.07
C PHE A 109 1.11 15.16 -5.94
N MET A 110 2.44 14.98 -5.93
CA MET A 110 3.14 14.18 -4.92
C MET A 110 2.99 14.75 -3.51
N THR A 111 3.11 16.09 -3.36
CA THR A 111 2.90 16.74 -2.05
C THR A 111 1.45 16.61 -1.58
N SER A 112 0.48 16.73 -2.49
CA SER A 112 -0.95 16.51 -2.17
C SER A 112 -1.22 15.05 -1.82
N TRP A 113 -0.62 14.10 -2.55
CA TRP A 113 -0.78 12.67 -2.31
C TRP A 113 -0.14 12.21 -1.00
N ALA A 114 0.87 12.93 -0.50
CA ALA A 114 1.43 12.67 0.83
C ALA A 114 0.39 12.79 1.94
N ILE A 115 -0.67 13.59 1.77
CA ILE A 115 -1.78 13.67 2.74
C ILE A 115 -2.47 12.31 2.89
N ALA A 116 -2.63 11.55 1.80
CA ALA A 116 -3.15 10.19 1.87
C ALA A 116 -2.21 9.28 2.67
N GLY A 117 -0.90 9.42 2.49
CA GLY A 117 0.11 8.71 3.29
C GLY A 117 0.05 9.04 4.78
N ILE A 118 -0.18 10.31 5.14
CA ILE A 118 -0.41 10.73 6.53
C ILE A 118 -1.66 10.06 7.10
N ALA A 119 -2.77 10.09 6.35
CA ALA A 119 -4.02 9.48 6.78
C ALA A 119 -3.88 7.96 6.98
N ASP A 120 -3.23 7.26 6.04
CA ASP A 120 -2.95 5.83 6.14
C ASP A 120 -2.07 5.54 7.37
N THR A 121 -1.02 6.34 7.59
CA THR A 121 -0.14 6.21 8.77
C THR A 121 -0.91 6.39 10.07
N TYR A 122 -1.76 7.43 10.15
CA TYR A 122 -2.59 7.70 11.33
C TYR A 122 -3.57 6.55 11.61
N LEU A 123 -4.22 6.02 10.56
CA LEU A 123 -5.12 4.89 10.68
C LEU A 123 -4.38 3.67 11.24
N LEU A 124 -3.21 3.32 10.69
CA LEU A 124 -2.43 2.19 11.20
C LEU A 124 -1.97 2.40 12.65
N LEU A 125 -1.55 3.61 13.02
CA LEU A 125 -1.20 3.93 14.40
C LEU A 125 -2.37 3.84 15.39
N SER A 126 -3.61 3.97 14.89
CA SER A 126 -4.83 3.86 15.69
C SER A 126 -5.22 2.43 16.01
N TYR A 127 -4.76 1.44 15.21
CA TYR A 127 -5.03 0.00 15.39
C TYR A 127 -3.80 -0.75 15.91
N LYS A 128 -3.24 -0.31 17.05
CA LYS A 128 -2.02 -0.90 17.62
C LYS A 128 -2.15 -2.41 17.86
N GLY A 129 -1.24 -3.18 17.28
CA GLY A 129 -1.14 -4.64 17.46
C GLY A 129 -1.69 -5.47 16.29
N GLU A 130 -2.58 -4.88 15.49
CA GLU A 130 -3.21 -5.54 14.34
C GLU A 130 -2.52 -5.23 13.00
N VAL A 131 -1.51 -4.35 13.03
CA VAL A 131 -0.77 -3.90 11.86
C VAL A 131 0.74 -3.86 12.06
N ASP A 132 1.49 -4.31 11.03
CA ASP A 132 2.96 -4.44 11.08
C ASP A 132 3.71 -3.48 10.13
N SER A 133 2.99 -2.69 9.33
CA SER A 133 3.54 -1.91 8.19
C SER A 133 3.71 -0.41 8.46
N VAL A 134 3.46 0.10 9.66
CA VAL A 134 3.43 1.56 9.94
C VAL A 134 4.66 2.31 9.38
N TRP A 135 5.85 1.73 9.55
CA TRP A 135 7.11 2.33 9.10
C TRP A 135 7.19 2.53 7.58
N ILE A 136 6.65 1.62 6.77
CA ILE A 136 6.68 1.79 5.30
C ILE A 136 5.79 2.96 4.87
N HIS A 137 4.66 3.18 5.56
CA HIS A 137 3.77 4.31 5.29
C HIS A 137 4.40 5.64 5.69
N ILE A 138 5.08 5.70 6.84
CA ILE A 138 5.88 6.87 7.24
C ILE A 138 6.93 7.17 6.17
N MET A 139 7.69 6.15 5.76
CA MET A 139 8.76 6.36 4.78
C MET A 139 8.24 6.82 3.42
N ASN A 140 7.19 6.18 2.89
CA ASN A 140 6.59 6.57 1.62
C ASN A 140 6.05 8.01 1.68
N THR A 141 5.44 8.41 2.81
CA THR A 141 4.97 9.78 3.04
C THR A 141 6.12 10.77 3.00
N CYS A 142 7.22 10.50 3.68
CA CYS A 142 8.41 11.35 3.65
C CYS A 142 9.02 11.47 2.25
N ILE A 143 9.11 10.36 1.50
CA ILE A 143 9.63 10.38 0.13
C ILE A 143 8.71 11.17 -0.80
N LEU A 144 7.38 11.05 -0.65
CA LEU A 144 6.42 11.85 -1.42
C LEU A 144 6.56 13.35 -1.15
N LEU A 145 6.75 13.74 0.12
CA LEU A 145 6.95 15.16 0.49
C LEU A 145 8.26 15.71 -0.07
N VAL A 146 9.38 15.03 0.19
CA VAL A 146 10.71 15.49 -0.26
C VAL A 146 10.79 15.46 -1.79
N GLY A 147 10.33 14.36 -2.41
CA GLY A 147 10.25 14.22 -3.86
C GLY A 147 9.36 15.31 -4.47
N GLY A 148 8.17 15.52 -3.93
CA GLY A 148 7.25 16.54 -4.41
C GLY A 148 7.82 17.96 -4.33
N VAL A 149 8.39 18.35 -3.18
CA VAL A 149 9.04 19.66 -3.01
C VAL A 149 10.21 19.84 -3.98
N SER A 150 11.03 18.80 -4.20
CA SER A 150 12.16 18.89 -5.15
C SER A 150 11.72 19.19 -6.58
N GLN A 151 10.55 18.70 -7.00
CA GLN A 151 10.00 18.95 -8.34
C GLN A 151 9.43 20.37 -8.50
N LEU A 152 9.09 21.06 -7.41
CA LEU A 152 8.58 22.44 -7.47
C LEU A 152 9.68 23.47 -7.74
N HIS A 153 10.94 23.12 -7.48
CA HIS A 153 12.10 23.99 -7.64
C HIS A 153 12.98 23.64 -8.86
N SER A 154 12.59 22.62 -9.64
CA SER A 154 13.35 22.09 -10.79
C SER A 154 12.76 22.49 -12.13
#